data_AF-A0A2E0PX02-F1
#
_entry.id   AF-A0A2E0PX02-F1
#
_cell.length_a   1.000
_cell.length_b   1.000
_cell.length_c   1.000
_cell.angle_alpha   90.00
_cell.angle_beta   90.00
_cell.angle_gamma   90.00
#
_symmetry.space_group_name_H-M   'P 1'
#
loop_
_entity.id
_entity.type
_entity.pdbx_description
1 polymer ?
#
loop_
_entity_poly.entity_id
_entity_poly.type
_entity_poly.pdbx_seq_one_letter_code
_entity_poly.pdbx_strand_id
1 'polypeptide(L)' 'SNIEEVKARGGKLYLFADKESDVECTEGVYIINLNVDYDFMAPILHTIPLQLLAYYVAVIKGADIDQPRNLAKSVTVE' A
#
# COMPACT_ATOMS: atom_id res chain seq x y z
N SER A 1 -3.77 16.20 11.96
CA SER A 1 -3.91 14.87 11.35
C SER A 1 -2.57 14.46 10.77
N ASN A 2 -2.15 13.20 10.90
CA ASN A 2 -0.84 12.71 10.42
C ASN A 2 -0.60 13.04 8.94
N ILE A 3 -1.67 13.07 8.13
CA ILE A 3 -1.61 13.40 6.69
C ILE A 3 -1.14 14.84 6.47
N GLU A 4 -1.73 15.81 7.18
CA GLU A 4 -1.35 17.22 7.09
C GLU A 4 0.08 17.47 7.60
N GLU A 5 0.52 16.72 8.62
CA GLU A 5 1.89 16.81 9.14
C GLU A 5 2.93 16.31 8.11
N VAL A 6 2.64 15.20 7.43
CA VAL A 6 3.50 14.69 6.34
C VAL A 6 3.55 15.67 5.18
N LYS A 7 2.39 16.25 4.80
CA LYS A 7 2.31 17.27 3.74
C LYS A 7 3.10 18.54 4.09
N ALA A 8 2.98 19.03 5.32
CA ALA A 8 3.72 20.21 5.80
C ALA A 8 5.25 20.01 5.79
N ARG A 9 5.73 18.76 5.82
CA ARG A 9 7.16 18.41 5.72
C ARG A 9 7.63 18.12 4.29
N GLY A 10 6.78 18.33 3.29
CA GLY A 10 7.10 18.01 1.90
C GLY A 10 7.14 16.50 1.60
N GLY A 11 6.54 15.68 2.47
CA GLY A 11 6.40 14.25 2.24
C GLY A 11 5.45 13.96 1.07
N LYS A 12 5.79 12.97 0.26
CA LYS A 12 4.88 12.47 -0.79
C LYS A 12 3.88 11.49 -0.18
N LEU A 13 2.61 11.72 -0.46
CA LEU A 13 1.51 10.87 0.00
C LEU A 13 1.01 10.03 -1.17
N TYR A 14 1.02 8.72 -1.00
CA TYR A 14 0.38 7.76 -1.91
C TYR A 14 -0.84 7.18 -1.21
N LEU A 15 -2.03 7.55 -1.67
CA LEU A 15 -3.29 7.13 -1.08
C LEU A 15 -3.95 6.08 -1.97
N PHE A 16 -4.27 4.93 -1.39
CA PHE A 16 -5.23 4.00 -1.96
C PHE A 16 -6.61 4.42 -1.46
N ALA A 17 -7.49 4.79 -2.39
CA ALA A 17 -8.79 5.36 -2.05
C ALA A 17 -9.88 4.82 -2.98
N ASP A 18 -11.11 4.81 -2.47
CA ASP A 18 -12.30 4.48 -3.24
C ASP A 18 -12.72 5.66 -4.11
N LYS A 19 -13.58 5.37 -5.08
CA LYS A 19 -13.94 6.33 -6.13
C LYS A 19 -14.65 7.58 -5.61
N GLU A 20 -15.31 7.45 -4.46
CA GLU A 20 -16.06 8.50 -3.79
C GLU A 20 -15.23 9.29 -2.76
N SER A 21 -13.91 9.05 -2.66
CA SER A 21 -13.10 9.81 -1.70
C SER A 21 -13.00 11.29 -2.13
N ASP A 22 -13.41 12.20 -1.24
CA ASP A 22 -13.29 13.66 -1.41
C ASP A 22 -11.83 14.18 -1.33
N VAL A 23 -10.83 13.33 -1.58
CA VAL A 23 -9.42 13.72 -1.51
C VAL A 23 -9.04 14.43 -2.81
N GLU A 24 -8.72 15.71 -2.71
CA GLU A 24 -8.22 16.48 -3.85
C GLU A 24 -6.79 16.06 -4.21
N CYS A 25 -6.55 15.92 -5.51
CA CYS A 25 -5.22 15.67 -6.05
C CYS A 25 -4.40 16.98 -6.01
N THR A 26 -3.74 17.25 -4.89
CA THR A 26 -2.83 18.39 -4.71
C THR A 26 -1.37 18.00 -4.94
N GLU A 27 -0.47 18.98 -5.03
CA GLU A 27 0.97 18.72 -5.14
C GLU A 27 1.48 17.83 -4.00
N GLY A 28 2.24 16.78 -4.36
CA GLY A 28 2.75 15.79 -3.41
C GLY A 28 1.73 14.72 -2.99
N VAL A 29 0.49 14.78 -3.47
CA VAL A 29 -0.56 13.80 -3.21
C VAL A 29 -0.86 12.99 -4.47
N TYR A 30 -0.74 11.68 -4.38
CA TYR A 30 -0.97 10.74 -5.46
C TYR A 30 -2.08 9.78 -5.06
N ILE A 31 -3.17 9.75 -5.83
CA ILE A 31 -4.36 8.94 -5.53
C ILE A 31 -4.38 7.74 -6.47
N ILE A 32 -4.48 6.55 -5.89
CA ILE A 32 -4.60 5.27 -6.57
C ILE A 32 -6.02 4.79 -6.32
N ASN A 33 -6.87 4.94 -7.33
CA ASN A 33 -8.29 4.66 -7.22
C ASN A 33 -8.55 3.16 -7.41
N LEU A 34 -9.12 2.51 -6.40
CA LEU A 34 -9.40 1.07 -6.44
C LEU A 34 -10.75 0.75 -7.09
N ASN A 35 -11.66 1.72 -7.23
CA ASN A 35 -13.03 1.55 -7.74
C ASN A 35 -13.77 0.36 -7.09
N VAL A 36 -13.69 0.27 -5.76
CA VAL A 36 -14.27 -0.82 -4.97
C VAL A 36 -15.50 -0.32 -4.23
N ASP A 37 -16.70 -0.79 -4.61
CA ASP A 37 -17.97 -0.48 -3.91
C ASP A 37 -18.37 -1.62 -2.96
N TYR A 38 -17.46 -2.08 -2.10
CA TYR A 38 -17.69 -3.20 -1.20
C TYR A 38 -17.23 -2.91 0.24
N ASP A 39 -18.00 -2.13 1.00
CA ASP A 39 -17.66 -1.73 2.38
C ASP A 39 -17.20 -2.89 3.28
N PHE A 40 -17.94 -4.01 3.27
CA PHE A 40 -17.59 -5.17 4.11
C PHE A 40 -16.31 -5.88 3.64
N MET A 41 -16.06 -5.91 2.33
CA MET A 41 -14.87 -6.56 1.76
C MET A 41 -13.68 -5.61 1.61
N ALA A 42 -13.86 -4.31 1.89
CA ALA A 42 -12.84 -3.29 1.72
C ALA A 42 -11.50 -3.66 2.37
N PRO A 43 -11.45 -4.20 3.62
CA PRO A 43 -10.17 -4.63 4.22
C PRO A 43 -9.45 -5.69 3.40
N ILE A 44 -10.17 -6.66 2.84
CA ILE A 44 -9.60 -7.75 2.04
C ILE A 44 -9.12 -7.19 0.69
N LEU A 45 -9.96 -6.41 0.02
CA LEU A 45 -9.66 -5.87 -1.32
C LEU A 45 -8.51 -4.87 -1.29
N HIS A 46 -8.39 -4.07 -0.22
CA HIS A 46 -7.26 -3.17 -0.01
C HIS A 46 -5.93 -3.91 0.23
N THR A 47 -5.94 -5.20 0.61
CA THR A 47 -4.68 -5.97 0.72
C THR A 47 -4.04 -6.28 -0.63
N ILE A 48 -4.84 -6.47 -1.69
CA ILE A 48 -4.36 -6.85 -3.03
C ILE A 48 -3.38 -5.82 -3.61
N PRO A 49 -3.70 -4.51 -3.69
CA PRO A 49 -2.77 -3.54 -4.23
C PRO A 49 -1.50 -3.40 -3.37
N LEU A 50 -1.58 -3.60 -2.06
CA LEU A 50 -0.42 -3.58 -1.17
C LEU A 50 0.50 -4.80 -1.39
N GLN A 51 -0.08 -5.98 -1.62
CA GLN A 51 0.66 -7.19 -2.01
C GLN A 51 1.36 -6.99 -3.35
N LEU A 52 0.67 -6.42 -4.35
CA LEU A 52 1.26 -6.10 -5.65
C LEU A 52 2.36 -5.05 -5.56
N LEU A 53 2.18 -4.01 -4.73
CA LEU A 53 3.22 -3.02 -4.48
C LEU A 53 4.49 -3.68 -3.92
N ALA A 54 4.35 -4.54 -2.90
CA ALA A 54 5.48 -5.26 -2.32
C ALA A 54 6.17 -6.16 -3.35
N TYR A 55 5.38 -6.90 -4.14
CA TYR A 55 5.88 -7.77 -5.20
C TYR A 55 6.69 -6.99 -6.25
N TYR A 56 6.11 -5.93 -6.83
CA TYR A 56 6.81 -5.17 -7.87
C TYR A 56 8.05 -4.45 -7.34
N VAL A 57 8.02 -3.95 -6.09
CA VAL A 57 9.23 -3.41 -5.45
C VAL A 57 10.30 -4.49 -5.32
N ALA A 58 9.94 -5.70 -4.89
CA ALA A 58 10.89 -6.81 -4.75
C ALA A 58 11.49 -7.24 -6.11
N VAL A 59 10.67 -7.31 -7.16
CA VAL A 59 11.13 -7.56 -8.55
C VAL A 59 12.14 -6.50 -8.98
N ILE A 60 11.82 -5.21 -8.83
CA ILE A 60 12.69 -4.10 -9.22
C ILE A 60 14.01 -4.13 -8.44
N LYS A 61 13.96 -4.51 -7.16
CA LYS A 61 15.15 -4.61 -6.31
C LYS A 61 15.95 -5.91 -6.52
N GLY A 62 15.48 -6.84 -7.34
CA GLY A 62 16.11 -8.15 -7.53
C GLY A 62 16.15 -8.99 -6.26
N ALA A 63 15.18 -8.81 -5.36
CA ALA A 63 15.08 -9.59 -4.14
C ALA A 63 14.52 -10.99 -4.41
N ASP A 64 14.86 -11.96 -3.57
CA ASP A 64 14.20 -13.26 -3.57
C ASP A 64 12.80 -13.13 -2.98
N ILE A 65 11.79 -13.22 -3.84
CA ILE A 65 10.38 -12.98 -3.51
C ILE A 65 9.79 -14.18 -2.77
N ASP A 66 10.16 -15.40 -3.18
CA ASP A 66 9.61 -16.63 -2.63
C ASP A 66 10.32 -17.04 -1.33
N GLN A 67 11.60 -16.69 -1.19
CA GLN A 67 12.42 -16.98 -0.02
C GLN A 67 13.11 -15.71 0.52
N PRO A 68 12.34 -14.78 1.12
CA PRO A 68 12.91 -13.58 1.71
C PRO A 68 13.92 -13.91 2.81
N ARG A 69 15.03 -13.17 2.83
CA ARG A 69 16.14 -13.40 3.78
C ARG A 69 15.65 -13.40 5.23
N ASN A 70 16.15 -14.35 6.01
CA ASN A 70 15.88 -14.52 7.45
C ASN A 70 14.44 -14.93 7.81
N LEU A 71 13.62 -15.34 6.83
CA LEU A 71 12.26 -15.81 7.08
C LEU A 71 12.11 -17.30 6.74
N ALA A 72 11.20 -17.94 7.45
CA ALA A 72 10.70 -19.28 7.15
C ALA A 72 9.19 -19.20 6.92
N LYS A 73 8.63 -20.16 6.17
CA LYS A 73 7.19 -20.20 5.92
C LYS A 73 6.37 -20.40 7.20
N SER A 74 6.94 -21.11 8.16
CA SER A 74 6.38 -21.34 9.50
C SER A 74 7.53 -21.57 10.48
N VAL A 75 7.47 -21.01 11.68
CA VAL A 75 8.42 -21.28 12.76
C VAL A 75 7.85 -22.42 13.60
N THR A 76 8.52 -23.57 13.59
CA THR A 76 8.02 -24.82 14.22
C THR A 76 8.87 -25.28 15.39
N VAL A 77 9.93 -24.53 15.74
CA VAL A 77 10.82 -24.81 16.88
C VAL A 77 10.84 -23.59 17.79
N GLU A 78 10.75 -23.82 19.10
CA GLU A 78 10.92 -22.79 20.15
C GLU A 78 12.41 -22.52 20.42
#